data_AF-A0AA39IYY6-F1
#
_entry.id   AF-A0AA39IYY6-F1
#
_cell.length_a   1.000
_cell.length_b   1.000
_cell.length_c   1.000
_cell.angle_alpha   90.00
_cell.angle_beta   90.00
_cell.angle_gamma   90.00
#
_symmetry.space_group_name_H-M   'P 1'
#
loop_
_entity.id
_entity.type
_entity.pdbx_description
1 polymer ?
#
loop_
_entity_poly.entity_id
_entity_poly.type
_entity_poly.pdbx_seq_one_letter_code
_entity_poly.pdbx_strand_id
1 'polypeptide(L)'
;MALLLQALTLVSILTPNALEVSSGSPRNNNISVPTVSFSNGDAWTMGVMTNCTFTTTVAWEQILSCSFQSDSLIEWNAPAGCGSACNYTIEYAALALQCSDIGQDKILHDGYGSSHPSNPSAILRSTNSSLDTAVYNATTSTIVNSMWNFTMAWHTYHNSPENITVAGVWCSFYNSTQRAVVSFINNTVLISPSVISYNDLFSICDVIWGCLNGSIPVAGLSTHMSYMVIMGWLCDQLDGAIEFMSVGDQQWFSETKVLTSNLFSMNETAQTFSPNPSNMSHALEEVIVNAMIALMSSER
;
A
#
# COMPACT_ATOMS: atom_id res chain seq x y z
N MET A 1 -88.26 -3.55 -20.23
CA MET A 1 -87.57 -4.16 -19.07
C MET A 1 -86.09 -3.86 -19.27
N ALA A 2 -85.57 -2.82 -18.62
CA ALA A 2 -84.23 -2.28 -18.87
C ALA A 2 -83.25 -2.78 -17.80
N LEU A 3 -82.17 -3.44 -18.24
CA LEU A 3 -81.06 -3.91 -17.42
C LEU A 3 -80.07 -2.76 -17.20
N LEU A 4 -79.93 -2.31 -15.96
CA LEU A 4 -78.92 -1.34 -15.54
C LEU A 4 -77.67 -2.09 -15.09
N LEU A 5 -76.63 -2.06 -15.92
CA LEU A 5 -75.26 -2.49 -15.57
C LEU A 5 -74.60 -1.39 -14.73
N GLN A 6 -74.41 -1.65 -13.44
CA GLN A 6 -73.53 -0.83 -12.59
C GLN A 6 -72.08 -1.27 -12.81
N ALA A 7 -71.29 -0.41 -13.44
CA ALA A 7 -69.85 -0.54 -13.51
C ALA A 7 -69.23 -0.18 -12.15
N LEU A 8 -68.60 -1.15 -11.49
CA LEU A 8 -67.79 -0.93 -10.29
C LEU A 8 -66.42 -0.38 -10.72
N THR A 9 -66.22 0.92 -10.54
CA THR A 9 -64.89 1.54 -10.66
C THR A 9 -64.08 1.21 -9.41
N LEU A 10 -63.11 0.31 -9.57
CA LEU A 10 -62.12 -0.01 -8.54
C LEU A 10 -61.15 1.17 -8.41
N VAL A 11 -61.31 2.00 -7.38
CA VAL A 11 -60.36 3.08 -7.06
C VAL A 11 -59.19 2.44 -6.30
N SER A 12 -58.07 2.22 -7.00
CA SER A 12 -56.83 1.79 -6.36
C SER A 12 -56.23 2.99 -5.60
N ILE A 13 -56.35 2.97 -4.28
CA ILE A 13 -55.70 3.95 -3.40
C ILE A 13 -54.24 3.53 -3.25
N LEU A 14 -53.37 3.99 -4.15
CA LEU A 14 -51.93 3.97 -3.93
C LEU A 14 -51.63 5.03 -2.86
N THR A 15 -51.46 4.61 -1.62
CA THR A 15 -50.91 5.48 -0.57
C THR A 15 -49.46 5.83 -0.95
N PRO A 16 -49.13 7.10 -1.21
CA PRO A 16 -47.76 7.52 -1.42
C PRO A 16 -47.11 7.66 -0.04
N ASN A 17 -47.00 6.57 0.70
CA ASN A 17 -46.06 6.52 1.80
C ASN A 17 -44.69 6.28 1.17
N ALA A 18 -44.19 7.34 0.53
CA ALA A 18 -42.77 7.50 0.30
C ALA A 18 -42.12 7.35 1.68
N LEU A 19 -41.43 6.23 1.88
CA LEU A 19 -40.63 5.99 3.06
C LEU A 19 -39.56 7.09 3.07
N GLU A 20 -39.83 8.18 3.77
CA GLU A 20 -38.90 9.29 3.88
C GLU A 20 -37.78 8.82 4.82
N VAL A 21 -36.73 8.25 4.23
CA VAL A 21 -35.54 7.85 4.96
C VAL A 21 -34.79 9.13 5.31
N SER A 22 -35.18 9.76 6.42
CA SER A 22 -34.44 10.90 6.96
C SER A 22 -33.03 10.42 7.32
N SER A 23 -32.01 11.09 6.80
CA SER A 23 -30.62 10.81 7.15
C SER A 23 -30.46 10.96 8.67
N GLY A 24 -29.99 9.91 9.34
CA GLY A 24 -29.68 9.97 10.77
C GLY A 24 -28.63 11.04 11.04
N SER A 25 -28.71 11.69 12.21
CA SER A 25 -27.70 12.66 12.63
C SER A 25 -26.30 12.03 12.59
N PRO A 26 -25.24 12.76 12.17
CA PRO A 26 -23.87 12.27 12.22
C PRO A 26 -23.53 11.75 13.62
N ARG A 27 -22.97 10.54 13.70
CA ARG A 27 -22.45 9.97 14.94
C ARG A 27 -20.93 9.90 14.84
N ASN A 28 -20.25 10.46 15.84
CA ASN A 28 -18.81 10.37 15.97
C ASN A 28 -18.47 9.19 16.88
N ASN A 29 -17.66 8.25 16.39
CA ASN A 29 -17.14 7.12 17.16
C ASN A 29 -15.61 7.12 17.04
N ASN A 30 -14.92 6.85 18.15
CA ASN A 30 -13.48 6.63 18.13
C ASN A 30 -13.21 5.16 17.74
N ILE A 31 -12.28 4.96 16.83
CA ILE A 31 -11.82 3.63 16.38
C ILE A 31 -10.38 3.49 16.85
N SER A 32 -10.05 2.40 17.55
CA SER A 32 -8.67 2.07 17.86
C SER A 32 -8.02 1.43 16.63
N VAL A 33 -6.79 1.83 16.36
CA VAL A 33 -5.95 1.23 15.32
C VAL A 33 -5.06 0.23 16.03
N PRO A 34 -4.88 -1.00 15.51
CA PRO A 34 -3.88 -1.91 16.03
C PRO A 34 -2.56 -1.17 16.18
N THR A 35 -1.94 -1.32 17.34
CA THR A 35 -0.60 -0.80 17.59
C THR A 35 0.35 -1.96 17.82
N VAL A 36 1.61 -1.81 17.42
CA VAL A 36 2.65 -2.79 17.72
C VAL A 36 2.85 -2.89 19.23
N SER A 37 3.12 -4.11 19.71
CA SER A 37 3.35 -4.36 21.14
C SER A 37 4.84 -4.39 21.45
N PHE A 38 5.22 -3.73 22.53
CA PHE A 38 6.58 -3.82 23.08
C PHE A 38 6.64 -5.02 24.02
N SER A 39 7.16 -6.16 23.54
CA SER A 39 7.38 -7.35 24.37
C SER A 39 8.79 -7.89 24.19
N ASN A 40 9.33 -8.53 25.24
CA ASN A 40 10.56 -9.33 25.16
C ASN A 40 10.19 -10.73 24.63
N GLY A 41 10.14 -10.92 23.32
CA GLY A 41 9.84 -12.23 22.74
C GLY A 41 10.07 -12.31 21.23
N ASP A 42 10.33 -13.51 20.74
CA ASP A 42 10.90 -13.91 19.43
C ASP A 42 10.12 -13.41 18.19
N ALA A 43 10.21 -12.12 17.88
CA ALA A 43 9.64 -11.54 16.67
C ALA A 43 10.62 -10.60 15.96
N TRP A 44 10.32 -10.34 14.68
CA TRP A 44 11.10 -9.58 13.72
C TRP A 44 11.92 -8.43 14.35
N THR A 45 13.23 -8.64 14.43
CA THR A 45 14.19 -7.61 14.86
C THR A 45 14.53 -6.76 13.65
N MET A 46 13.94 -5.57 13.56
CA MET A 46 14.34 -4.63 12.52
C MET A 46 15.62 -3.90 12.94
N GLY A 47 16.76 -4.47 12.56
CA GLY A 47 18.02 -3.77 12.31
C GLY A 47 18.79 -3.17 13.51
N VAL A 48 20.11 -3.23 13.37
CA VAL A 48 21.17 -2.83 14.33
C VAL A 48 21.16 -1.34 14.74
N MET A 49 20.23 -0.53 14.25
CA MET A 49 20.23 0.94 14.44
C MET A 49 19.41 1.43 15.65
N THR A 50 18.55 0.59 16.24
CA THR A 50 17.78 0.95 17.43
C THR A 50 17.92 -0.13 18.50
N ASN A 51 18.31 0.23 19.73
CA ASN A 51 18.28 -0.66 20.90
C ASN A 51 16.85 -1.09 21.33
N CYS A 52 15.87 -0.94 20.44
CA CYS A 52 14.47 -1.23 20.67
C CYS A 52 14.11 -2.54 19.96
N THR A 53 13.71 -3.55 20.74
CA THR A 53 13.07 -4.75 20.24
C THR A 53 11.55 -4.57 20.30
N PHE A 54 10.88 -4.78 19.18
CA PHE A 54 9.43 -4.75 19.10
C PHE A 54 8.93 -6.04 18.43
N THR A 55 7.68 -6.39 18.74
CA THR A 55 7.08 -7.64 18.27
C THR A 55 5.80 -7.32 17.53
N THR A 56 5.73 -7.75 16.28
CA THR A 56 4.52 -7.73 15.47
C THR A 56 3.73 -9.02 15.68
N THR A 57 2.41 -8.97 15.55
CA THR A 57 1.58 -10.18 15.60
C THR A 57 1.45 -10.79 14.21
N VAL A 58 1.16 -12.09 14.14
CA VAL A 58 0.87 -12.79 12.86
C VAL A 58 -0.27 -12.10 12.10
N ALA A 59 -1.25 -11.55 12.82
CA ALA A 59 -2.36 -10.80 12.22
C ALA A 59 -1.88 -9.56 11.43
N TRP A 60 -0.90 -8.82 11.96
CA TRP A 60 -0.30 -7.68 11.26
C TRP A 60 0.35 -8.08 9.93
N GLU A 61 1.20 -9.11 9.98
CA GLU A 61 1.88 -9.62 8.79
C GLU A 61 0.87 -10.09 7.73
N GLN A 62 -0.18 -10.78 8.17
CA GLN A 62 -1.23 -11.28 7.29
C GLN A 62 -2.02 -10.13 6.65
N ILE A 63 -2.40 -9.11 7.41
CA ILE A 63 -3.11 -7.93 6.91
C ILE A 63 -2.26 -7.18 5.87
N LEU A 64 -1.01 -6.88 6.22
CA LEU A 64 -0.10 -6.17 5.33
C LEU A 64 0.14 -6.98 4.04
N SER A 65 0.40 -8.28 4.15
CA SER A 65 0.60 -9.16 3.00
C SER A 65 -0.64 -9.22 2.11
N CYS A 66 -1.84 -9.29 2.68
CA CYS A 66 -3.09 -9.24 1.90
C CYS A 66 -3.24 -7.90 1.16
N SER A 67 -2.90 -6.77 1.78
CA SER A 67 -2.93 -5.45 1.15
C SER A 67 -1.92 -5.27 0.02
N PHE A 68 -0.83 -6.06 0.01
CA PHE A 68 0.14 -6.07 -1.09
C PHE A 68 -0.30 -6.96 -2.26
N GLN A 69 -1.05 -8.03 -1.97
CA GLN A 69 -1.44 -9.04 -2.96
C GLN A 69 -2.78 -8.74 -3.64
N SER A 70 -3.66 -7.97 -2.99
CA SER A 70 -5.02 -7.74 -3.47
C SER A 70 -5.43 -6.28 -3.40
N ASP A 71 -6.14 -5.84 -4.43
CA ASP A 71 -6.85 -4.56 -4.46
C ASP A 71 -8.16 -4.62 -3.64
N SER A 72 -8.62 -5.83 -3.29
CA SER A 72 -9.78 -6.01 -2.42
C SER A 72 -9.41 -5.73 -0.97
N LEU A 73 -9.91 -4.62 -0.44
CA LEU A 73 -9.73 -4.27 0.96
C LEU A 73 -10.34 -5.32 1.90
N ILE A 74 -9.69 -5.53 3.04
CA ILE A 74 -10.12 -6.50 4.07
C ILE A 74 -11.55 -6.19 4.52
N GLU A 75 -12.34 -7.23 4.73
CA GLU A 75 -13.76 -7.13 5.08
C GLU A 75 -13.99 -6.23 6.30
N TRP A 76 -14.69 -5.12 6.08
CA TRP A 76 -15.11 -4.19 7.13
C TRP A 76 -16.54 -4.50 7.54
N ASN A 77 -16.80 -4.73 8.82
CA ASN A 77 -18.16 -5.02 9.27
C ASN A 77 -19.03 -3.76 9.36
N ALA A 78 -20.27 -3.85 8.87
CA ALA A 78 -21.24 -2.76 8.97
C ALA A 78 -21.47 -2.40 10.44
N PRO A 79 -21.45 -1.11 10.82
CA PRO A 79 -21.68 -0.71 12.19
C PRO A 79 -23.12 -1.03 12.63
N ALA A 80 -23.31 -1.28 13.92
CA ALA A 80 -24.63 -1.52 14.49
C ALA A 80 -25.57 -0.34 14.18
N GLY A 81 -26.71 -0.65 13.55
CA GLY A 81 -27.68 0.35 13.09
C GLY A 81 -27.54 0.74 11.61
N CYS A 82 -26.57 0.18 10.88
CA CYS A 82 -26.62 0.20 9.42
C CYS A 82 -27.81 -0.65 8.95
N GLY A 83 -28.75 -0.03 8.22
CA GLY A 83 -29.89 -0.72 7.63
C GLY A 83 -29.52 -1.45 6.34
N SER A 84 -30.33 -1.30 5.29
CA SER A 84 -30.02 -1.83 3.95
C SER A 84 -28.86 -1.12 3.26
N ALA A 85 -28.62 0.14 3.63
CA ALA A 85 -27.47 0.90 3.17
C ALA A 85 -27.02 1.93 4.22
N CYS A 86 -25.73 2.20 4.25
CA CYS A 86 -25.15 3.29 5.01
C CYS A 86 -23.83 3.75 4.39
N ASN A 87 -23.51 5.03 4.53
CA ASN A 87 -22.26 5.61 4.05
C ASN A 87 -21.64 6.44 5.18
N TYR A 88 -20.36 6.22 5.44
CA TYR A 88 -19.60 6.97 6.43
C TYR A 88 -18.29 7.44 5.84
N THR A 89 -17.83 8.58 6.33
CA THR A 89 -16.53 9.13 6.00
C THR A 89 -15.69 9.15 7.26
N ILE A 90 -14.48 8.61 7.18
CA ILE A 90 -13.51 8.58 8.27
C ILE A 90 -12.31 9.39 7.83
N GLU A 91 -11.92 10.37 8.62
CA GLU A 91 -10.68 11.12 8.43
C GLU A 91 -9.72 10.82 9.58
N TYR A 92 -8.46 10.51 9.27
CA TYR A 92 -7.48 10.07 10.25
C TYR A 92 -6.05 10.44 9.83
N ALA A 93 -5.16 10.56 10.82
CA ALA A 93 -3.73 10.74 10.56
C ALA A 93 -3.08 9.37 10.32
N ALA A 94 -2.31 9.26 9.25
CA ALA A 94 -1.66 8.02 8.84
C ALA A 94 -0.39 8.28 8.04
N LEU A 95 0.43 7.23 7.90
CA LEU A 95 1.55 7.24 6.98
C LEU A 95 1.02 7.10 5.55
N ALA A 96 1.49 7.94 4.64
CA ALA A 96 1.30 7.75 3.21
C ALA A 96 2.65 7.63 2.52
N LEU A 97 2.65 6.93 1.39
CA LEU A 97 3.76 6.95 0.45
C LEU A 97 3.48 8.04 -0.58
N GLN A 98 4.52 8.78 -0.96
CA GLN A 98 4.47 9.66 -2.11
C GLN A 98 5.59 9.25 -3.07
N CYS A 99 5.21 8.97 -4.31
CA CYS A 99 6.10 8.44 -5.32
C CYS A 99 6.25 9.43 -6.48
N SER A 100 7.35 9.34 -7.20
CA SER A 100 7.47 9.98 -8.52
C SER A 100 8.25 9.11 -9.47
N ASP A 101 7.98 9.27 -10.75
CA ASP A 101 8.72 8.54 -11.78
C ASP A 101 10.16 9.05 -11.88
N ILE A 102 11.09 8.12 -12.04
CA ILE A 102 12.50 8.39 -12.31
C ILE A 102 12.67 8.39 -13.83
N GLY A 103 13.19 9.50 -14.36
CA GLY A 103 13.55 9.59 -15.77
C GLY A 103 14.64 8.59 -16.14
N GLN A 104 14.62 8.07 -17.38
CA GLN A 104 15.57 7.08 -17.87
C GLN A 104 17.04 7.53 -17.72
N ASP A 105 17.29 8.84 -17.83
CA ASP A 105 18.60 9.47 -17.66
C ASP A 105 19.18 9.34 -16.25
N LYS A 106 18.33 9.03 -15.26
CA LYS A 106 18.71 8.86 -13.85
C LYS A 106 18.78 7.40 -13.42
N ILE A 107 18.52 6.46 -14.33
CA ILE A 107 18.62 5.02 -14.07
C ILE A 107 20.03 4.57 -14.47
N LEU A 108 20.84 4.33 -13.45
CA LEU A 108 22.24 3.97 -13.60
C LEU A 108 22.35 2.49 -13.97
N HIS A 109 22.96 2.23 -15.11
CA HIS A 109 23.24 0.87 -15.59
C HIS A 109 24.57 0.35 -15.00
N ASP A 110 25.52 1.25 -14.77
CA ASP A 110 26.82 0.95 -14.16
C ASP A 110 26.95 1.64 -12.79
N GLY A 111 27.29 0.86 -11.76
CA GLY A 111 27.16 1.20 -10.33
C GLY A 111 28.04 2.31 -9.76
N TYR A 112 28.42 3.32 -10.55
CA TYR A 112 29.17 4.48 -10.09
C TYR A 112 28.33 5.76 -10.25
N GLY A 113 27.34 5.92 -9.39
CA GLY A 113 26.68 7.20 -9.16
C GLY A 113 26.19 7.28 -7.72
N SER A 114 26.59 8.33 -7.02
CA SER A 114 26.03 8.63 -5.70
C SER A 114 24.58 9.08 -5.88
N SER A 115 23.62 8.34 -5.34
CA SER A 115 22.24 8.82 -5.23
C SER A 115 22.23 9.99 -4.24
N HIS A 116 21.88 11.18 -4.71
CA HIS A 116 21.66 12.33 -3.83
C HIS A 116 20.18 12.36 -3.44
N PRO A 117 19.80 12.79 -2.22
CA PRO A 117 18.40 12.87 -1.82
C PRO A 117 17.53 13.74 -2.74
N SER A 118 18.13 14.79 -3.31
CA SER A 118 17.49 15.68 -4.27
C SER A 118 17.54 15.20 -5.72
N ASN A 119 18.27 14.10 -5.99
CA ASN A 119 18.37 13.49 -7.30
C ASN A 119 18.54 11.97 -7.15
N PRO A 120 17.47 11.26 -6.75
CA PRO A 120 17.50 9.83 -6.54
C PRO A 120 17.81 9.13 -7.87
N SER A 121 18.75 8.20 -7.83
CA SER A 121 19.09 7.34 -8.95
C SER A 121 18.74 5.92 -8.57
N ALA A 122 18.07 5.20 -9.47
CA ALA A 122 17.88 3.76 -9.34
C ALA A 122 19.02 3.05 -10.04
N ILE A 123 19.44 1.90 -9.49
CA ILE A 123 20.49 1.08 -10.07
C ILE A 123 19.84 -0.17 -10.64
N LEU A 124 20.16 -0.48 -11.89
CA LEU A 124 19.64 -1.64 -12.58
C LEU A 124 20.83 -2.49 -13.05
N ARG A 125 21.47 -3.13 -12.06
CA ARG A 125 22.79 -3.77 -12.19
C ARG A 125 22.70 -5.24 -12.57
N SER A 126 23.48 -5.66 -13.56
CA SER A 126 23.86 -7.07 -13.73
C SER A 126 24.91 -7.49 -12.70
N THR A 127 24.67 -8.54 -11.92
CA THR A 127 25.62 -9.00 -10.89
C THR A 127 26.89 -9.59 -11.47
N ASN A 128 26.85 -10.21 -12.65
CA ASN A 128 28.01 -10.86 -13.27
C ASN A 128 28.01 -10.75 -14.80
N SER A 129 29.01 -10.04 -15.33
CA SER A 129 29.43 -10.10 -16.75
C SER A 129 28.38 -9.66 -17.79
N SER A 130 28.80 -9.57 -19.04
CA SER A 130 28.00 -9.13 -20.20
C SER A 130 26.84 -10.05 -20.59
N LEU A 131 26.39 -10.95 -19.71
CA LEU A 131 25.49 -12.07 -20.03
C LEU A 131 24.20 -12.06 -19.21
N ASP A 132 24.27 -11.60 -17.97
CA ASP A 132 23.10 -11.44 -17.10
C ASP A 132 22.54 -10.03 -17.27
N THR A 133 21.22 -9.90 -17.35
CA THR A 133 20.57 -8.58 -17.37
C THR A 133 19.64 -8.52 -16.17
N ALA A 134 19.91 -7.62 -15.22
CA ALA A 134 18.88 -7.31 -14.24
C ALA A 134 17.68 -6.74 -14.96
N VAL A 135 16.51 -7.23 -14.59
CA VAL A 135 15.22 -6.84 -15.16
C VAL A 135 14.42 -6.04 -14.16
N TYR A 136 14.66 -6.27 -12.87
CA TYR A 136 14.12 -5.49 -11.77
C TYR A 136 15.20 -5.35 -10.72
N ASN A 137 15.27 -4.17 -10.10
CA ASN A 137 16.09 -3.95 -8.92
C ASN A 137 15.44 -2.85 -8.07
N ALA A 138 15.20 -3.18 -6.80
CA ALA A 138 14.86 -2.20 -5.80
C ALA A 138 16.01 -2.05 -4.82
N THR A 139 16.32 -0.80 -4.53
CA THR A 139 17.33 -0.42 -3.55
C THR A 139 16.67 0.42 -2.47
N THR A 140 16.81 -0.04 -1.24
CA THR A 140 16.46 0.74 -0.07
C THR A 140 17.69 1.55 0.33
N SER A 141 17.62 2.88 0.13
CA SER A 141 18.66 3.75 0.66
C SER A 141 18.22 4.21 2.04
N THR A 142 18.89 3.73 3.08
CA THR A 142 18.88 4.41 4.37
C THR A 142 19.72 5.68 4.20
N ILE A 143 19.10 6.75 3.72
CA ILE A 143 19.83 7.97 3.40
C ILE A 143 20.35 8.57 4.71
N VAL A 144 21.62 8.99 4.66
CA VAL A 144 22.25 9.99 5.54
C VAL A 144 21.22 11.10 5.85
N ASN A 145 20.80 11.24 7.12
CA ASN A 145 19.72 12.10 7.65
C ASN A 145 18.42 11.39 8.10
N SER A 146 18.41 10.06 8.23
CA SER A 146 17.30 9.30 8.86
C SER A 146 15.96 9.40 8.13
N MET A 147 16.03 9.61 6.82
CA MET A 147 14.90 9.53 5.90
C MET A 147 14.93 8.17 5.22
N TRP A 148 13.76 7.56 5.06
CA TRP A 148 13.62 6.31 4.31
C TRP A 148 13.03 6.60 2.95
N ASN A 149 13.92 6.51 1.96
CA ASN A 149 13.55 6.56 0.56
C ASN A 149 13.93 5.23 -0.07
N PHE A 150 13.03 4.68 -0.87
CA PHE A 150 13.37 3.55 -1.72
C PHE A 150 13.25 3.95 -3.17
N THR A 151 14.12 3.36 -3.98
CA THR A 151 14.15 3.53 -5.42
C THR A 151 14.05 2.17 -6.06
N MET A 152 13.22 2.05 -7.07
CA MET A 152 13.13 0.83 -7.87
C MET A 152 13.21 1.18 -9.34
N ALA A 153 13.81 0.29 -10.12
CA ALA A 153 13.82 0.39 -11.56
C ALA A 153 13.68 -0.98 -12.20
N TRP A 154 13.14 -0.99 -13.41
CA TRP A 154 12.89 -2.20 -14.17
C TRP A 154 12.97 -2.00 -15.68
N HIS A 155 13.20 -3.10 -16.36
CA HIS A 155 13.10 -3.24 -17.80
C HIS A 155 11.72 -3.80 -18.17
N THR A 156 11.11 -3.27 -19.23
CA THR A 156 9.94 -3.87 -19.87
C THR A 156 10.34 -4.43 -21.22
N TYR A 157 10.12 -5.74 -21.41
CA TYR A 157 10.44 -6.43 -22.66
C TYR A 157 9.18 -6.55 -23.54
N HIS A 158 9.20 -5.91 -24.72
CA HIS A 158 8.08 -5.97 -25.66
C HIS A 158 8.37 -6.90 -26.84
N ASN A 159 7.96 -8.17 -26.75
CA ASN A 159 7.90 -9.18 -27.85
C ASN A 159 9.20 -9.39 -28.69
N SER A 160 10.27 -8.67 -28.40
CA SER A 160 11.58 -8.70 -29.04
C SER A 160 12.62 -8.07 -28.09
N PRO A 161 13.83 -8.63 -27.97
CA PRO A 161 14.89 -8.08 -27.12
C PRO A 161 15.40 -6.69 -27.56
N GLU A 162 14.99 -6.19 -28.73
CA GLU A 162 15.40 -4.87 -29.24
C GLU A 162 14.50 -3.72 -28.75
N ASN A 163 13.33 -4.01 -28.17
CA ASN A 163 12.39 -2.98 -27.71
C ASN A 163 12.24 -3.03 -26.18
N ILE A 164 13.33 -2.68 -25.50
CA ILE A 164 13.40 -2.60 -24.05
C ILE A 164 13.11 -1.17 -23.64
N THR A 165 12.13 -0.98 -22.75
CA THR A 165 11.94 0.31 -22.08
C THR A 165 12.40 0.22 -20.64
N VAL A 166 13.10 1.25 -20.18
CA VAL A 166 13.53 1.38 -18.78
C VAL A 166 12.58 2.33 -18.08
N ALA A 167 12.15 1.97 -16.89
CA ALA A 167 11.36 2.84 -16.02
C ALA A 167 11.82 2.66 -14.57
N GLY A 168 11.52 3.66 -13.74
CA GLY A 168 11.82 3.60 -12.33
C GLY A 168 10.94 4.54 -11.55
N VAL A 169 10.88 4.33 -10.24
CA VAL A 169 10.11 5.14 -9.30
C VAL A 169 10.98 5.35 -8.06
N TRP A 170 10.91 6.55 -7.51
CA TRP A 170 11.40 6.84 -6.16
C TRP A 170 10.22 7.17 -5.28
N CYS A 171 10.26 6.69 -4.04
CA CYS A 171 9.20 6.96 -3.08
C CYS A 171 9.76 7.36 -1.73
N SER A 172 9.00 8.21 -1.05
CA SER A 172 9.28 8.72 0.28
C SER A 172 8.02 8.61 1.14
N PHE A 173 8.21 8.37 2.43
CA PHE A 173 7.12 8.31 3.38
C PHE A 173 6.83 9.68 3.99
N TYR A 174 5.54 10.00 4.13
CA TYR A 174 5.06 11.26 4.67
C TYR A 174 4.03 10.99 5.76
N ASN A 175 4.04 11.86 6.78
CA ASN A 175 2.87 12.05 7.62
C ASN A 175 1.76 12.64 6.75
N SER A 176 0.56 12.08 6.83
CA SER A 176 -0.56 12.48 5.98
C SER A 176 -1.87 12.50 6.76
N THR A 177 -2.83 13.25 6.22
CA THR A 177 -4.24 13.13 6.60
C THR A 177 -4.95 12.36 5.49
N GLN A 178 -5.56 11.24 5.85
CA GLN A 178 -6.24 10.35 4.94
C GLN A 178 -7.73 10.34 5.21
N ARG A 179 -8.50 10.00 4.17
CA ARG A 179 -9.94 9.85 4.20
C ARG A 179 -10.35 8.53 3.58
N ALA A 180 -11.17 7.78 4.29
CA ALA A 180 -11.85 6.60 3.76
C ALA A 180 -13.35 6.85 3.71
N VAL A 181 -13.94 6.64 2.53
CA VAL A 181 -15.38 6.57 2.36
C VAL A 181 -15.79 5.10 2.37
N VAL A 182 -16.59 4.70 3.35
CA VAL A 182 -17.06 3.33 3.51
C VAL A 182 -18.56 3.30 3.24
N SER A 183 -18.94 2.59 2.19
CA SER A 183 -20.33 2.40 1.79
C SER A 183 -20.72 0.94 1.95
N PHE A 184 -21.82 0.70 2.64
CA PHE A 184 -22.48 -0.59 2.72
C PHE A 184 -23.75 -0.52 1.91
N ILE A 185 -23.90 -1.40 0.91
CA ILE A 185 -25.11 -1.51 0.10
C ILE A 185 -25.37 -2.99 -0.13
N ASN A 186 -26.53 -3.49 0.31
CA ASN A 186 -26.94 -4.89 0.09
C ASN A 186 -25.87 -5.92 0.54
N ASN A 187 -25.35 -5.77 1.76
CA ASN A 187 -24.28 -6.61 2.32
C ASN A 187 -22.94 -6.57 1.55
N THR A 188 -22.80 -5.66 0.59
CA THR A 188 -21.53 -5.42 -0.08
C THR A 188 -20.88 -4.18 0.52
N VAL A 189 -19.58 -4.29 0.80
CA VAL A 189 -18.77 -3.21 1.32
C VAL A 189 -17.95 -2.62 0.19
N LEU A 190 -18.00 -1.29 0.05
CA LEU A 190 -17.11 -0.53 -0.81
C LEU A 190 -16.34 0.44 0.07
N ILE A 191 -15.01 0.31 0.08
CA ILE A 191 -14.11 1.22 0.79
C ILE A 191 -13.30 1.95 -0.27
N SER A 192 -13.28 3.27 -0.19
CA SER A 192 -12.50 4.13 -1.08
C SER A 192 -11.60 5.03 -0.23
N PRO A 193 -10.37 4.58 0.06
CA PRO A 193 -9.40 5.37 0.80
C PRO A 193 -8.70 6.36 -0.13
N SER A 194 -8.24 7.48 0.42
CA SER A 194 -7.59 8.56 -0.32
C SER A 194 -6.74 9.41 0.61
N VAL A 195 -5.63 9.96 0.11
CA VAL A 195 -4.86 10.98 0.82
C VAL A 195 -5.52 12.35 0.59
N ILE A 196 -5.82 13.08 1.67
CA ILE A 196 -6.33 14.45 1.60
C ILE A 196 -5.18 15.43 1.48
N SER A 197 -4.17 15.25 2.34
CA SER A 197 -2.98 16.10 2.37
C SER A 197 -1.76 15.32 2.82
N TYR A 198 -0.65 15.59 2.14
CA TYR A 198 0.68 15.27 2.62
C TYR A 198 1.10 16.41 3.56
N ASN A 199 1.53 16.07 4.77
CA ASN A 199 2.03 17.01 5.77
C ASN A 199 3.55 17.05 5.64
N ASP A 200 4.27 16.64 6.69
CA ASP A 200 5.73 16.60 6.70
C ASP A 200 6.28 15.22 6.32
N LEU A 201 7.49 15.20 5.78
CA LEU A 201 8.24 13.97 5.55
C LEU A 201 8.39 13.19 6.86
N PHE A 202 8.17 11.87 6.83
CA PHE A 202 8.32 11.05 8.02
C PHE A 202 9.82 10.91 8.39
N SER A 203 10.15 11.28 9.62
CA SER A 203 11.53 11.29 10.15
C SER A 203 11.70 10.16 11.16
N ILE A 204 12.67 9.27 10.92
CA ILE A 204 12.99 8.17 11.84
C ILE A 204 13.89 8.63 12.97
N CYS A 205 14.57 9.78 12.82
CA CYS A 205 15.40 10.37 13.86
C CYS A 205 14.66 10.43 15.20
N ASP A 206 13.43 10.93 15.19
CA ASP A 206 12.64 11.13 16.41
C ASP A 206 12.41 9.82 17.16
N VAL A 207 12.28 8.71 16.41
CA VAL A 207 12.11 7.36 16.96
C VAL A 207 13.39 6.83 17.56
N ILE A 208 14.52 6.96 16.84
CA ILE A 208 15.84 6.51 17.30
C ILE A 208 16.22 7.23 18.60
N TRP A 209 16.09 8.56 18.63
CA TRP A 209 16.40 9.37 19.81
C TRP A 209 15.49 9.05 20.99
N GLY A 210 14.19 8.82 20.74
CA GLY A 210 13.24 8.41 21.76
C GLY A 210 13.55 7.07 22.41
N CYS A 211 13.97 6.10 21.60
CA CYS A 211 14.43 4.79 22.03
C CYS A 211 15.68 4.85 22.91
N LEU A 212 16.67 5.67 22.50
CA LEU A 212 17.94 5.76 23.22
C LEU A 212 17.83 6.52 24.55
N ASN A 213 16.96 7.53 24.62
CA ASN A 213 16.88 8.42 25.78
C ASN A 213 15.73 8.08 26.76
N GLY A 214 14.85 7.12 26.41
CA GLY A 214 13.69 6.74 27.25
C GLY A 214 12.70 7.90 27.50
N SER A 215 12.75 8.95 26.66
CA SER A 215 12.09 10.24 26.91
C SER A 215 10.73 10.39 26.23
N ILE A 216 10.33 9.47 25.36
CA ILE A 216 9.03 9.51 24.67
C ILE A 216 8.00 8.67 25.45
N PRO A 217 6.79 9.21 25.73
CA PRO A 217 5.72 8.43 26.32
C PRO A 217 5.42 7.18 25.48
N VAL A 218 5.17 6.04 26.14
CA VAL A 218 4.95 4.72 25.50
C VAL A 218 3.93 4.76 24.34
N ALA A 219 2.89 5.60 24.46
CA ALA A 219 1.87 5.76 23.41
C ALA A 219 2.37 6.54 22.17
N GLY A 220 3.25 7.52 22.33
CA GLY A 220 3.86 8.21 21.17
C GLY A 220 4.90 7.33 20.47
N LEU A 221 5.57 6.47 21.23
CA LEU A 221 6.50 5.47 20.70
C LEU A 221 5.76 4.40 19.89
N SER A 222 4.56 3.96 20.31
CA SER A 222 3.83 2.88 19.63
C SER A 222 3.40 3.24 18.20
N THR A 223 2.88 4.45 17.97
CA THR A 223 2.47 4.88 16.62
C THR A 223 3.65 4.97 15.65
N HIS A 224 4.76 5.58 16.09
CA HIS A 224 5.95 5.69 15.25
C HIS A 224 6.57 4.33 14.94
N MET A 225 6.55 3.41 15.92
CA MET A 225 7.04 2.05 15.72
C MET A 225 6.15 1.25 14.78
N SER A 226 4.82 1.42 14.87
CA SER A 226 3.90 0.88 13.89
C SER A 226 4.24 1.35 12.48
N TYR A 227 4.57 2.63 12.29
CA TYR A 227 4.99 3.13 10.97
C TYR A 227 6.33 2.54 10.52
N MET A 228 7.32 2.44 11.41
CA MET A 228 8.60 1.78 11.07
C MET A 228 8.41 0.32 10.66
N VAL A 229 7.50 -0.41 11.33
CA VAL A 229 7.14 -1.78 10.95
C VAL A 229 6.53 -1.83 9.54
N ILE A 230 5.58 -0.96 9.23
CA ILE A 230 4.92 -0.91 7.93
C ILE A 230 5.93 -0.57 6.83
N MET A 231 6.78 0.41 7.10
CA MET A 231 7.84 0.81 6.18
C MET A 231 8.83 -0.35 5.94
N GLY A 232 9.28 -0.99 7.03
CA GLY A 232 10.23 -2.11 6.98
C GLY A 232 9.65 -3.29 6.22
N TRP A 233 8.38 -3.59 6.47
CA TRP A 233 7.64 -4.60 5.74
C TRP A 233 7.56 -4.28 4.25
N LEU A 234 7.16 -3.05 3.84
CA LEU A 234 7.07 -2.70 2.42
C LEU A 234 8.44 -2.81 1.75
N CYS A 235 9.48 -2.31 2.41
CA CYS A 235 10.85 -2.46 1.94
C CYS A 235 11.21 -3.92 1.73
N ASP A 236 10.93 -4.80 2.69
CA ASP A 236 11.20 -6.24 2.59
C ASP A 236 10.38 -6.94 1.48
N GLN A 237 9.18 -6.43 1.14
CA GLN A 237 8.40 -6.93 0.01
C GLN A 237 9.00 -6.53 -1.35
N LEU A 238 9.56 -5.32 -1.42
CA LEU A 238 10.09 -4.76 -2.66
C LEU A 238 11.56 -5.10 -2.89
N ASP A 239 12.34 -5.30 -1.83
CA ASP A 239 13.79 -5.49 -1.87
C ASP A 239 14.20 -6.68 -2.74
N GLY A 240 15.42 -6.59 -3.27
CA GLY A 240 16.03 -7.59 -4.13
C GLY A 240 15.98 -7.25 -5.60
N ALA A 241 16.33 -8.24 -6.42
CA ALA A 241 16.44 -8.11 -7.86
C ALA A 241 15.83 -9.33 -8.57
N ILE A 242 15.47 -9.10 -9.83
CA ILE A 242 15.14 -10.16 -10.78
C ILE A 242 16.17 -10.07 -11.90
N GLU A 243 16.82 -11.18 -12.20
CA GLU A 243 17.83 -11.29 -13.25
C GLU A 243 17.36 -12.27 -14.32
N PHE A 244 17.65 -11.93 -15.56
CA PHE A 244 17.42 -12.78 -16.73
C PHE A 244 18.76 -13.15 -17.37
N MET A 245 19.02 -14.44 -17.44
CA MET A 245 20.21 -14.97 -18.10
C MET A 245 19.89 -15.21 -19.58
N SER A 246 20.51 -14.39 -20.44
CA SER A 246 20.22 -14.41 -21.89
C SER A 246 21.01 -15.47 -22.67
N VAL A 247 22.07 -16.02 -22.07
CA VAL A 247 23.00 -16.95 -22.70
C VAL A 247 22.98 -18.31 -22.01
N GLY A 248 22.80 -19.38 -22.78
CA GLY A 248 22.66 -20.75 -22.27
C GLY A 248 21.20 -21.14 -22.10
N ASP A 249 20.88 -21.88 -21.05
CA ASP A 249 19.50 -22.18 -20.68
C ASP A 249 18.86 -20.90 -20.12
N GLN A 250 18.03 -20.25 -20.92
CA GLN A 250 17.38 -18.99 -20.56
C GLN A 250 16.55 -19.18 -19.30
N GLN A 251 16.96 -18.53 -18.21
CA GLN A 251 16.37 -18.72 -16.89
C GLN A 251 16.24 -17.38 -16.16
N TRP A 252 15.16 -17.28 -15.38
CA TRP A 252 14.89 -16.19 -14.46
C TRP A 252 15.40 -16.55 -13.07
N PHE A 253 16.10 -15.61 -12.44
CA PHE A 253 16.51 -15.68 -11.04
C PHE A 253 15.80 -14.56 -10.29
N SER A 254 15.02 -14.90 -9.27
CA SER A 254 14.27 -13.92 -8.47
C SER A 254 14.65 -14.07 -7.01
N GLU A 255 15.26 -13.02 -6.45
CA GLU A 255 15.58 -12.90 -5.02
C GLU A 255 14.68 -11.86 -4.35
N THR A 256 13.44 -11.70 -4.84
CA THR A 256 12.50 -10.68 -4.37
C THR A 256 11.09 -11.25 -4.19
N LYS A 257 10.30 -10.63 -3.30
CA LYS A 257 8.89 -10.93 -3.08
C LYS A 257 7.96 -10.14 -4.00
N VAL A 258 8.50 -9.28 -4.87
CA VAL A 258 7.68 -8.39 -5.71
C VAL A 258 6.70 -9.15 -6.62
N LEU A 259 7.08 -10.36 -7.07
CA LEU A 259 6.23 -11.24 -7.90
C LEU A 259 5.05 -11.86 -7.14
N THR A 260 4.99 -11.71 -5.82
CA THR A 260 3.81 -12.11 -5.03
C THR A 260 2.68 -11.09 -5.11
N SER A 261 2.97 -9.87 -5.56
CA SER A 261 1.98 -8.80 -5.75
C SER A 261 1.45 -8.76 -7.18
N ASN A 262 0.44 -7.90 -7.38
CA ASN A 262 -0.01 -7.53 -8.71
C ASN A 262 0.79 -6.37 -9.31
N LEU A 263 1.94 -5.95 -8.75
CA LEU A 263 2.72 -4.84 -9.32
C LEU A 263 3.40 -5.22 -10.63
N PHE A 264 3.89 -6.46 -10.73
CA PHE A 264 4.59 -6.96 -11.90
C PHE A 264 4.02 -8.29 -12.36
N SER A 265 4.15 -8.57 -13.64
CA SER A 265 3.92 -9.89 -14.21
C SER A 265 5.18 -10.38 -14.91
N MET A 266 5.42 -11.67 -14.76
CA MET A 266 6.48 -12.38 -15.44
C MET A 266 5.85 -13.51 -16.26
N ASN A 267 6.22 -13.59 -17.54
CA ASN A 267 5.84 -14.67 -18.43
C ASN A 267 7.10 -15.38 -18.88
N GLU A 268 7.39 -16.53 -18.26
CA GLU A 268 8.59 -17.32 -18.55
C GLU A 268 8.60 -17.83 -20.00
N THR A 269 7.44 -18.20 -20.54
CA THR A 269 7.31 -18.74 -21.91
C THR A 269 7.61 -17.66 -22.95
N ALA A 270 7.07 -16.46 -22.75
CA ALA A 270 7.29 -15.32 -23.64
C ALA A 270 8.58 -14.54 -23.31
N GLN A 271 9.23 -14.88 -22.19
CA GLN A 271 10.40 -14.19 -21.64
C GLN A 271 10.16 -12.69 -21.48
N THR A 272 8.97 -12.34 -20.98
CA THR A 272 8.59 -10.95 -20.74
C THR A 272 8.44 -10.67 -19.26
N PHE A 273 8.90 -9.50 -18.86
CA PHE A 273 8.60 -8.89 -17.57
C PHE A 273 8.00 -7.52 -17.84
N SER A 274 6.92 -7.20 -17.13
CA SER A 274 6.22 -5.94 -17.30
C SER A 274 5.54 -5.48 -16.01
N PRO A 275 5.45 -4.16 -15.77
CA PRO A 275 4.54 -3.64 -14.76
C PRO A 275 3.10 -3.94 -15.18
N ASN A 276 2.26 -4.38 -14.25
CA ASN A 276 0.82 -4.52 -14.49
C ASN A 276 0.06 -3.18 -14.45
N PRO A 277 0.31 -2.27 -13.47
CA PRO A 277 -0.38 -0.99 -13.45
C PRO A 277 0.19 -0.06 -14.51
N SER A 278 -0.68 0.75 -15.12
CA SER A 278 -0.28 1.81 -16.05
C SER A 278 0.49 2.95 -15.37
N ASN A 279 0.25 3.15 -14.07
CA ASN A 279 0.94 4.12 -13.23
C ASN A 279 1.47 3.41 -11.98
N MET A 280 2.74 3.02 -12.03
CA MET A 280 3.40 2.32 -10.95
C MET A 280 3.53 3.19 -9.68
N SER A 281 3.80 4.49 -9.85
CA SER A 281 3.86 5.43 -8.72
C SER A 281 2.55 5.41 -7.93
N HIS A 282 1.40 5.53 -8.62
CA HIS A 282 0.09 5.49 -7.97
C HIS A 282 -0.22 4.14 -7.29
N ALA A 283 0.11 3.03 -7.96
CA ALA A 283 -0.14 1.70 -7.41
C ALA A 283 0.63 1.48 -6.08
N LEU A 284 1.87 1.96 -6.00
CA LEU A 284 2.66 1.91 -4.76
C LEU A 284 2.06 2.80 -3.66
N GLU A 285 1.57 3.99 -4.01
CA GLU A 285 0.87 4.86 -3.05
C GLU A 285 -0.39 4.17 -2.49
N GLU A 286 -1.16 3.51 -3.36
CA GLU A 286 -2.36 2.76 -2.99
C GLU A 286 -2.06 1.58 -2.07
N VAL A 287 -0.94 0.86 -2.24
CA VAL A 287 -0.55 -0.25 -1.35
C VAL A 287 -0.51 0.21 0.11
N ILE A 288 0.15 1.34 0.40
CA ILE A 288 0.25 1.84 1.79
C ILE A 288 -1.09 2.37 2.27
N VAL A 289 -1.83 3.11 1.46
CA VAL A 289 -3.16 3.63 1.84
C VAL A 289 -4.13 2.47 2.14
N ASN A 290 -4.09 1.41 1.34
CA ASN A 290 -4.89 0.19 1.52
C ASN A 290 -4.46 -0.60 2.77
N ALA A 291 -3.15 -0.70 3.02
CA ALA A 291 -2.62 -1.31 4.23
C ALA A 291 -3.06 -0.57 5.50
N MET A 292 -3.00 0.77 5.50
CA MET A 292 -3.41 1.59 6.64
C MET A 292 -4.89 1.39 6.98
N ILE A 293 -5.77 1.43 5.98
CA ILE A 293 -7.22 1.25 6.21
C ILE A 293 -7.55 -0.19 6.63
N ALA A 294 -6.83 -1.19 6.11
CA ALA A 294 -7.00 -2.60 6.48
C ALA A 294 -6.55 -2.88 7.92
N LEU A 295 -5.49 -2.22 8.40
CA LEU A 295 -5.11 -2.29 9.81
C LEU A 295 -6.22 -1.70 10.69
N MET A 296 -6.84 -0.59 10.30
CA MET A 296 -7.95 -0.02 11.08
C MET A 296 -9.18 -0.94 11.17
N SER A 297 -9.42 -1.78 10.16
CA SER A 297 -10.60 -2.66 10.14
C SER A 297 -10.42 -3.91 10.98
N SER A 298 -9.19 -4.33 11.28
CA SER A 298 -8.92 -5.62 11.93
C SER A 298 -9.17 -5.67 13.44
N GLU A 299 -9.47 -4.55 14.09
CA GLU A 299 -9.64 -4.47 15.55
C GLU A 299 -11.09 -4.63 16.05
N ARG A 300 -11.99 -5.18 15.22
CA ARG A 300 -13.42 -5.34 15.55
C ARG A 300 -13.92 -6.76 15.50
#